data_AF-A0A9C7SJ31-F1
#
_entry.id   AF-A0A9C7SJ31-F1
#
_cell.length_a   1.000
_cell.length_b   1.000
_cell.length_c   1.000
_cell.angle_alpha   90.00
_cell.angle_beta   90.00
_cell.angle_gamma   90.00
#
_symmetry.space_group_name_H-M   'P 1'
#
loop_
_entity.id
_entity.type
_entity.pdbx_description
1 polymer ?
#
loop_
_entity_poly.entity_id
_entity_poly.type
_entity_poly.pdbx_seq_one_letter_code
_entity_poly.pdbx_strand_id
1 'polypeptide(L)'
;TDIAPGYDHITSGIGAAMIGWYGTAMLCYVTPKEHLGLPNRDDVKEGIITYKIAAHAADLAKGHPGAQIRDNAMSKARFEFRWEDQFNLGFDPDRAREYHDETLPKQAHKAAHFCSMCGPHFCSMKISQEVREYAASHNMEDVESAVDAGMKEMAAEFKKQGSEIYREA
;
A
#
# COMPACT_ATOMS: atom_id res chain seq x y z
N THR A 1 11.96 12.97 20.16
CA THR A 1 11.68 14.41 19.98
C THR A 1 10.51 14.71 20.87
N ASP A 2 10.52 15.85 21.54
CA ASP A 2 9.66 16.09 22.71
C ASP A 2 8.55 17.11 22.41
N ILE A 3 8.44 17.52 21.14
CA ILE A 3 7.53 18.58 20.69
C ILE A 3 6.22 18.06 20.06
N ALA A 4 5.91 16.78 20.25
CA ALA A 4 4.71 16.16 19.67
C ALA A 4 3.90 15.32 20.70
N PRO A 5 3.56 15.88 21.87
CA PRO A 5 2.70 15.19 22.82
C PRO A 5 1.34 14.87 22.17
N GLY A 6 0.81 13.67 22.41
CA GLY A 6 -0.33 13.12 21.67
C GLY A 6 0.09 12.22 20.50
N TYR A 7 1.36 12.28 20.08
CA TYR A 7 1.92 11.50 18.97
C TYR A 7 3.19 10.75 19.38
N ASP A 8 3.39 10.52 20.69
CA ASP A 8 4.63 9.93 21.19
C ASP A 8 4.82 8.48 20.78
N HIS A 9 3.75 7.73 20.51
CA HIS A 9 3.80 6.45 19.81
C HIS A 9 4.56 6.53 18.47
N ILE A 10 4.40 7.62 17.71
CA ILE A 10 5.11 7.86 16.43
C ILE A 10 6.54 8.29 16.69
N THR A 11 6.75 9.29 17.56
CA THR A 11 8.10 9.82 17.85
C THR A 11 9.03 8.72 18.35
N SER A 12 8.53 7.88 19.26
CA SER A 12 9.25 6.74 19.81
C SER A 12 9.29 5.56 18.84
N GLY A 13 8.26 5.32 18.01
CA GLY A 13 8.24 4.27 17.00
C GLY A 13 9.41 4.37 16.00
N ILE A 14 9.82 5.60 15.64
CA ILE A 14 11.01 5.84 14.81
C ILE A 14 12.27 5.32 15.52
N GLY A 15 12.50 5.74 16.76
CA GLY A 15 13.64 5.31 17.56
C GLY A 15 13.62 3.80 17.85
N ALA A 16 12.43 3.25 18.09
CA ALA A 16 12.20 1.83 18.35
C ALA A 16 12.59 0.97 17.14
N ALA A 17 12.21 1.36 15.92
CA ALA A 17 12.62 0.66 14.70
C ALA A 17 14.14 0.72 14.50
N MET A 18 14.75 1.89 14.71
CA MET A 18 16.21 2.06 14.58
C MET A 18 16.99 1.22 15.59
N ILE A 19 16.66 1.32 16.88
CA ILE A 19 17.38 0.59 17.92
C ILE A 19 17.06 -0.92 17.90
N GLY A 20 15.85 -1.29 17.46
CA GLY A 20 15.48 -2.68 17.17
C GLY A 20 16.34 -3.26 16.04
N TRP A 21 16.54 -2.51 14.96
CA TRP A 21 17.45 -2.89 13.88
C TRP A 21 18.88 -3.09 14.40
N TYR A 22 19.34 -2.21 15.29
CA TYR A 22 20.67 -2.31 15.91
C TYR A 22 20.82 -3.42 16.95
N GLY A 23 19.76 -4.18 17.25
CA GLY A 23 19.85 -5.41 18.03
C GLY A 23 19.11 -5.40 19.37
N THR A 24 18.32 -4.36 19.67
CA THR A 24 17.43 -4.41 20.85
C THR A 24 16.46 -5.58 20.74
N ALA A 25 16.45 -6.43 21.76
CA ALA A 25 15.68 -7.68 21.76
C ALA A 25 14.19 -7.48 22.08
N MET A 26 13.83 -6.41 22.80
CA MET A 26 12.44 -6.12 23.18
C MET A 26 12.22 -4.61 23.23
N LEU A 27 11.09 -4.16 22.66
CA LEU A 27 10.69 -2.76 22.62
C LEU A 27 9.47 -2.58 23.52
N CYS A 28 9.60 -1.75 24.57
CA CYS A 28 8.45 -1.32 25.34
C CYS A 28 7.67 -0.28 24.53
N TYR A 29 6.39 -0.51 24.32
CA TYR A 29 5.54 0.42 23.57
C TYR A 29 5.32 1.75 24.30
N VAL A 30 4.96 2.76 23.52
CA VAL A 30 4.55 4.08 24.01
C VAL A 30 3.19 4.36 23.38
N THR A 31 2.24 4.83 24.18
CA THR A 31 0.88 5.12 23.71
C THR A 31 0.78 6.54 23.16
N PRO A 32 -0.27 6.89 22.38
CA PRO A 32 -0.50 8.28 21.98
C PRO A 32 -0.60 9.26 23.16
N LYS A 33 -1.15 8.82 24.30
CA LYS A 33 -1.36 9.64 25.51
C LYS A 33 -0.18 9.65 26.48
N GLU A 34 0.97 9.08 26.12
CA GLU A 34 2.16 9.23 26.94
C GLU A 34 2.40 10.71 27.26
N HIS A 35 2.82 11.00 28.50
CA HIS A 35 2.97 12.35 29.04
C HIS A 35 1.69 13.19 29.17
N LEU A 36 0.51 12.66 28.83
CA LEU A 36 -0.76 13.39 28.88
C LEU A 36 -1.80 12.77 29.82
N GLY A 37 -1.83 11.44 29.94
CA GLY A 37 -2.76 10.76 30.83
C GLY A 37 -2.82 9.26 30.63
N LEU A 38 -3.72 8.60 31.34
CA LEU A 38 -3.91 7.16 31.20
C LEU A 38 -4.51 6.81 29.82
N PRO A 39 -3.96 5.81 29.12
CA PRO A 39 -4.47 5.40 27.82
C PRO A 39 -5.82 4.69 27.97
N ASN A 40 -6.71 4.92 27.00
CA ASN A 40 -7.92 4.14 26.82
C ASN A 40 -7.65 2.89 25.95
N ARG A 41 -8.69 2.12 25.66
CA ARG A 41 -8.61 0.91 24.83
C ARG A 41 -7.98 1.17 23.45
N ASP A 42 -8.36 2.26 22.80
CA ASP A 42 -7.93 2.56 21.43
C ASP A 42 -6.49 3.09 21.42
N ASP A 43 -6.10 3.87 22.44
CA ASP A 43 -4.71 4.31 22.65
C ASP A 43 -3.77 3.10 22.84
N VAL A 44 -4.22 2.08 23.58
CA VAL A 44 -3.48 0.82 23.75
C VAL A 44 -3.35 0.07 22.42
N LYS A 45 -4.45 -0.06 21.66
CA LYS A 45 -4.41 -0.71 20.34
C LYS A 45 -3.44 0.02 19.41
N GLU A 46 -3.50 1.35 19.35
CA GLU A 46 -2.63 2.17 18.51
C GLU A 46 -1.15 1.94 18.85
N GLY A 47 -0.79 2.05 20.14
CA GLY A 47 0.59 1.81 20.58
C GLY A 47 1.08 0.41 20.22
N ILE A 48 0.25 -0.64 20.40
CA ILE A 48 0.62 -2.01 20.05
C ILE A 48 0.85 -2.15 18.54
N ILE A 49 -0.04 -1.62 17.71
CA ILE A 49 0.11 -1.71 16.25
C ILE A 49 1.34 -0.94 15.79
N THR A 50 1.59 0.27 16.30
CA THR A 50 2.79 1.06 16.00
C THR A 50 4.07 0.29 16.33
N TYR A 51 4.13 -0.36 17.49
CA TYR A 51 5.32 -1.09 17.91
C TYR A 51 5.48 -2.45 17.21
N LYS A 52 4.39 -3.10 16.79
CA LYS A 52 4.47 -4.27 15.89
C LYS A 52 5.06 -3.89 14.54
N ILE A 53 4.69 -2.73 14.01
CA ILE A 53 5.27 -2.20 12.76
C ILE A 53 6.76 -1.89 12.97
N ALA A 54 7.13 -1.20 14.05
CA ALA A 54 8.52 -0.88 14.35
C ALA A 54 9.40 -2.14 14.51
N ALA A 55 8.90 -3.15 15.23
CA ALA A 55 9.59 -4.42 15.40
C ALA A 55 9.75 -5.17 14.07
N HIS A 56 8.68 -5.24 13.25
CA HIS A 56 8.74 -5.87 11.93
C HIS A 56 9.69 -5.14 10.98
N ALA A 57 9.70 -3.80 10.99
CA ALA A 57 10.65 -2.99 10.22
C ALA A 57 12.10 -3.27 10.65
N ALA A 58 12.35 -3.40 11.95
CA ALA A 58 13.65 -3.82 12.48
C ALA A 58 14.05 -5.22 12.00
N ASP A 59 13.13 -6.19 12.02
CA ASP A 59 13.39 -7.55 11.55
C ASP A 59 13.68 -7.61 10.05
N LEU A 60 12.98 -6.81 9.23
CA LEU A 60 13.30 -6.64 7.82
C LEU A 60 14.71 -6.08 7.62
N ALA A 61 15.07 -5.00 8.34
CA ALA A 61 16.38 -4.37 8.23
C ALA A 61 17.53 -5.27 8.73
N LYS A 62 17.25 -6.18 9.67
CA LYS A 62 18.18 -7.22 10.13
C LYS A 62 18.30 -8.39 9.14
N GLY A 63 17.43 -8.49 8.13
CA GLY A 63 17.34 -9.65 7.26
C GLY A 63 16.88 -10.91 8.01
N HIS A 64 16.02 -10.76 9.02
CA HIS A 64 15.53 -11.90 9.81
C HIS A 64 14.82 -12.91 8.90
N PRO A 65 15.15 -14.22 8.97
CA PRO A 65 14.49 -15.23 8.16
C PRO A 65 12.96 -15.17 8.31
N GLY A 66 12.27 -15.12 7.16
CA GLY A 66 10.80 -15.11 7.10
C GLY A 66 10.14 -13.73 7.22
N ALA A 67 10.83 -12.68 7.68
CA ALA A 67 10.22 -11.34 7.81
C ALA A 67 9.68 -10.85 6.46
N GLN A 68 10.50 -10.97 5.41
CA GLN A 68 10.15 -10.51 4.05
C GLN A 68 8.99 -11.27 3.40
N ILE A 69 8.65 -12.48 3.88
CA ILE A 69 7.55 -13.28 3.30
C ILE A 69 6.22 -12.53 3.42
N ARG A 70 5.98 -11.90 4.57
CA ARG A 70 4.74 -11.15 4.81
C ARG A 70 4.63 -9.93 3.89
N ASP A 71 5.71 -9.18 3.73
CA ASP A 71 5.77 -8.01 2.84
C ASP A 71 5.58 -8.39 1.38
N ASN A 72 6.18 -9.49 0.94
CA ASN A 72 6.03 -10.00 -0.42
C ASN A 72 4.59 -10.49 -0.66
N ALA A 73 4.00 -11.20 0.30
CA ALA A 73 2.60 -11.64 0.21
C ALA A 73 1.63 -10.45 0.15
N MET A 74 1.83 -9.44 1.00
CA MET A 74 1.07 -8.18 1.01
C MET A 74 1.22 -7.43 -0.32
N SER A 75 2.44 -7.28 -0.81
CA SER A 75 2.74 -6.58 -2.07
C SER A 75 2.11 -7.29 -3.26
N LYS A 76 2.16 -8.64 -3.27
CA LYS A 76 1.51 -9.45 -4.29
C LYS A 76 -0.01 -9.31 -4.23
N ALA A 77 -0.61 -9.35 -3.04
CA ALA A 77 -2.06 -9.15 -2.87
C ALA A 77 -2.52 -7.77 -3.36
N ARG A 78 -1.74 -6.71 -3.09
CA ARG A 78 -1.98 -5.35 -3.61
C ARG A 78 -1.94 -5.30 -5.13
N PHE A 79 -0.91 -5.87 -5.74
CA PHE A 79 -0.72 -5.85 -7.18
C PHE A 79 -1.79 -6.64 -7.93
N GLU A 80 -2.23 -7.77 -7.37
CA GLU A 80 -3.27 -8.64 -7.94
C GLU A 80 -4.70 -8.23 -7.54
N PHE A 81 -4.87 -7.09 -6.86
CA PHE A 81 -6.16 -6.59 -6.36
C PHE A 81 -6.95 -7.61 -5.51
N ARG A 82 -6.25 -8.48 -4.78
CA ARG A 82 -6.84 -9.42 -3.82
C ARG A 82 -7.12 -8.70 -2.50
N TRP A 83 -8.15 -7.86 -2.49
CA TRP A 83 -8.47 -6.95 -1.39
C TRP A 83 -8.62 -7.65 -0.03
N GLU A 84 -9.36 -8.74 0.03
CA GLU A 84 -9.55 -9.48 1.30
C GLU A 84 -8.22 -10.05 1.83
N ASP A 85 -7.38 -10.60 0.94
CA ASP A 85 -6.07 -11.09 1.34
C ASP A 85 -5.17 -9.95 1.82
N GLN A 86 -5.21 -8.80 1.13
CA GLN A 86 -4.49 -7.60 1.55
C GLN A 86 -4.92 -7.14 2.94
N PHE A 87 -6.22 -7.11 3.25
CA PHE A 87 -6.70 -6.74 4.59
C PHE A 87 -6.22 -7.73 5.64
N ASN A 88 -6.42 -9.03 5.39
CA ASN A 88 -6.10 -10.10 6.33
C ASN A 88 -4.59 -10.23 6.60
N LEU A 89 -3.75 -9.86 5.64
CA LEU A 89 -2.29 -9.82 5.81
C LEU A 89 -1.81 -8.61 6.62
N GLY A 90 -2.64 -7.57 6.80
CA GLY A 90 -2.33 -6.36 7.55
C GLY A 90 -2.12 -6.60 9.05
N PHE A 91 -1.48 -5.67 9.74
CA PHE A 91 -1.36 -5.74 11.20
C PHE A 91 -2.68 -5.44 11.93
N ASP A 92 -3.56 -4.66 11.28
CA ASP A 92 -4.90 -4.33 11.74
C ASP A 92 -5.91 -4.50 10.58
N PRO A 93 -6.38 -5.73 10.33
CA PRO A 93 -7.28 -6.04 9.21
C PRO A 93 -8.60 -5.25 9.26
N ASP A 94 -9.11 -4.98 10.45
CA ASP A 94 -10.38 -4.28 10.63
C ASP A 94 -10.28 -2.83 10.16
N ARG A 95 -9.23 -2.12 10.58
CA ARG A 95 -8.96 -0.76 10.12
C ARG A 95 -8.70 -0.70 8.61
N ALA A 96 -7.96 -1.66 8.06
CA ALA A 96 -7.68 -1.71 6.63
C ALA A 96 -8.98 -1.85 5.79
N ARG A 97 -9.91 -2.69 6.26
CA ARG A 97 -11.22 -2.89 5.62
C ARG A 97 -12.12 -1.66 5.79
N GLU A 98 -12.17 -1.10 6.99
CA GLU A 98 -12.92 0.11 7.32
C GLU A 98 -12.55 1.26 6.37
N TYR A 99 -11.25 1.57 6.24
CA TYR A 99 -10.78 2.69 5.42
C TYR A 99 -11.03 2.50 3.93
N HIS A 100 -10.98 1.26 3.42
CA HIS A 100 -11.38 0.99 2.04
C HIS A 100 -12.89 1.24 1.87
N ASP A 101 -13.69 0.76 2.82
CA ASP A 101 -15.16 0.73 2.72
C ASP A 101 -15.80 2.09 2.99
N GLU A 102 -15.10 3.02 3.63
CA GLU A 102 -15.52 4.43 3.74
C GLU A 102 -15.88 5.05 2.38
N THR A 103 -15.19 4.65 1.31
CA THR A 103 -15.41 5.19 -0.04
C THR A 103 -15.90 4.15 -1.04
N LEU A 104 -15.61 2.86 -0.81
CA LEU A 104 -15.98 1.74 -1.69
C LEU A 104 -16.67 0.61 -0.90
N PRO A 105 -17.86 0.85 -0.31
CA PRO A 105 -18.47 -0.06 0.68
C PRO A 105 -19.05 -1.36 0.09
N LYS A 106 -19.40 -1.37 -1.19
CA LYS A 106 -20.04 -2.54 -1.84
C LYS A 106 -19.04 -3.69 -1.93
N GLN A 107 -19.52 -4.92 -1.70
CA GLN A 107 -18.72 -6.14 -1.83
C GLN A 107 -18.11 -6.30 -3.23
N ALA A 108 -18.79 -5.83 -4.27
CA ALA A 108 -18.24 -5.83 -5.64
C ALA A 108 -16.93 -5.02 -5.77
N HIS A 109 -16.67 -4.02 -4.92
CA HIS A 109 -15.43 -3.27 -4.95
C HIS A 109 -14.22 -4.08 -4.45
N LYS A 110 -14.43 -5.17 -3.71
CA LYS A 110 -13.37 -6.10 -3.32
C LYS A 110 -12.84 -6.96 -4.46
N ALA A 111 -13.47 -6.88 -5.63
CA ALA A 111 -12.98 -7.44 -6.88
C ALA A 111 -12.55 -6.35 -7.88
N ALA A 112 -12.55 -5.07 -7.48
CA ALA A 112 -12.19 -3.98 -8.37
C ALA A 112 -10.67 -3.86 -8.54
N HIS A 113 -10.23 -3.65 -9.78
CA HIS A 113 -8.82 -3.37 -10.10
C HIS A 113 -8.46 -1.89 -9.91
N PHE A 114 -8.98 -1.26 -8.84
CA PHE A 114 -8.67 0.12 -8.47
C PHE A 114 -9.17 0.41 -7.04
N CYS A 115 -8.70 1.51 -6.47
CA CYS A 115 -9.26 2.12 -5.26
C CYS A 115 -9.79 3.53 -5.56
N SER A 116 -10.42 4.16 -4.57
CA SER A 116 -10.95 5.51 -4.68
C SER A 116 -9.88 6.59 -4.93
N MET A 117 -8.61 6.34 -4.60
CA MET A 117 -7.55 7.34 -4.79
C MET A 117 -7.28 7.66 -6.27
N CYS A 118 -7.30 6.66 -7.16
CA CYS A 118 -6.98 6.85 -8.58
C CYS A 118 -8.16 6.55 -9.51
N GLY A 119 -9.16 5.82 -9.02
CA GLY A 119 -10.29 5.38 -9.82
C GLY A 119 -9.90 4.36 -10.92
N PRO A 120 -10.87 3.97 -11.76
CA PRO A 120 -10.73 2.86 -12.69
C PRO A 120 -9.78 3.11 -13.88
N HIS A 121 -9.48 4.37 -14.19
CA HIS A 121 -8.73 4.77 -15.40
C HIS A 121 -7.28 5.19 -15.11
N PHE A 122 -6.94 5.55 -13.87
CA PHE A 122 -5.62 6.08 -13.52
C PHE A 122 -4.88 5.22 -12.48
N CYS A 123 -5.38 4.03 -12.17
CA CYS A 123 -4.68 3.11 -11.28
C CYS A 123 -3.41 2.57 -11.94
N SER A 124 -2.24 2.94 -11.42
CA SER A 124 -0.94 2.56 -11.96
C SER A 124 -0.72 1.05 -12.00
N MET A 125 -1.17 0.31 -10.98
CA MET A 125 -1.06 -1.16 -10.93
C MET A 125 -1.90 -1.82 -12.02
N LYS A 126 -3.13 -1.32 -12.26
CA LYS A 126 -4.00 -1.82 -13.32
C LYS A 126 -3.40 -1.56 -14.69
N ILE A 127 -2.96 -0.34 -14.95
CA ILE A 127 -2.30 0.02 -16.21
C ILE A 127 -1.07 -0.86 -16.45
N SER A 128 -0.25 -1.09 -15.41
CA SER A 128 0.92 -1.97 -15.50
C SER A 128 0.53 -3.42 -15.84
N GLN A 129 -0.60 -3.91 -15.34
CA GLN A 129 -1.12 -5.23 -15.66
C GLN A 129 -1.60 -5.30 -17.12
N GLU A 130 -2.39 -4.32 -17.56
CA GLU A 130 -2.90 -4.22 -18.94
C GLU A 130 -1.75 -4.18 -19.97
N VAL A 131 -0.68 -3.43 -19.67
CA VAL A 131 0.51 -3.39 -20.55
C VAL A 131 1.21 -4.77 -20.60
N ARG A 132 1.33 -5.48 -19.48
CA ARG A 132 1.91 -6.85 -19.46
C ARG A 132 1.04 -7.84 -20.25
N GLU A 133 -0.28 -7.74 -20.14
CA GLU A 133 -1.24 -8.58 -20.86
C GLU A 133 -1.23 -8.26 -22.37
N TYR A 134 -1.10 -6.99 -22.75
CA TYR A 134 -0.93 -6.58 -24.14
C TYR A 134 0.37 -7.15 -24.73
N ALA A 135 1.50 -7.02 -24.03
CA ALA A 135 2.78 -7.59 -24.46
C ALA A 135 2.69 -9.11 -24.67
N ALA A 136 2.09 -9.83 -23.71
CA ALA A 136 1.93 -11.27 -23.77
C ALA A 136 1.01 -11.72 -24.92
N SER A 137 -0.12 -11.03 -25.15
CA SER A 137 -1.06 -11.36 -26.23
C SER A 137 -0.51 -11.09 -27.63
N HIS A 138 0.49 -10.20 -27.75
CA HIS A 138 1.14 -9.84 -29.01
C HIS A 138 2.50 -10.52 -29.21
N ASN A 139 2.88 -11.48 -28.34
CA ASN A 139 4.18 -12.16 -28.34
C ASN A 139 5.37 -11.20 -28.40
N MET A 140 5.26 -10.07 -27.69
CA MET A 140 6.33 -9.09 -27.57
C MET A 140 7.33 -9.54 -26.51
N GLU A 141 8.62 -9.53 -26.83
CA GLU A 141 9.68 -10.05 -25.95
C GLU A 141 9.87 -9.21 -24.68
N ASP A 142 9.53 -7.91 -24.72
CA ASP A 142 9.64 -7.01 -23.59
C ASP A 142 8.45 -6.03 -23.49
N VAL A 143 8.33 -5.40 -22.33
CA VAL A 143 7.29 -4.39 -22.05
C VAL A 143 7.52 -3.09 -22.81
N GLU A 144 8.76 -2.78 -23.16
CA GLU A 144 9.13 -1.49 -23.77
C GLU A 144 8.64 -1.42 -25.22
N SER A 145 8.84 -2.49 -25.98
CA SER A 145 8.28 -2.68 -27.32
C SER A 145 6.76 -2.64 -27.33
N ALA A 146 6.11 -3.16 -26.28
CA ALA A 146 4.66 -3.10 -26.11
C ALA A 146 4.15 -1.68 -25.88
N VAL A 147 4.84 -0.90 -25.04
CA VAL A 147 4.55 0.52 -24.82
C VAL A 147 4.74 1.31 -26.12
N ASP A 148 5.85 1.12 -26.81
CA ASP A 148 6.15 1.82 -28.07
C ASP A 148 5.12 1.54 -29.16
N ALA A 149 4.69 0.27 -29.29
CA ALA A 149 3.66 -0.13 -30.23
C ALA A 149 2.31 0.51 -29.87
N GLY A 150 1.88 0.41 -28.60
CA GLY A 150 0.62 0.99 -28.14
C GLY A 150 0.59 2.52 -28.28
N MET A 151 1.70 3.21 -28.00
CA MET A 151 1.81 4.65 -28.20
C MET A 151 1.69 5.05 -29.68
N LYS A 152 2.28 4.27 -30.60
CA LYS A 152 2.13 4.50 -32.04
C LYS A 152 0.68 4.31 -32.50
N GLU A 153 -0.01 3.30 -31.98
CA GLU A 153 -1.42 3.05 -32.28
C GLU A 153 -2.32 4.19 -31.79
N MET A 154 -2.18 4.58 -30.52
CA MET A 154 -2.96 5.68 -29.94
C MET A 154 -2.67 7.02 -30.64
N ALA A 155 -1.43 7.27 -31.06
CA ALA A 155 -1.07 8.44 -31.85
C ALA A 155 -1.74 8.45 -33.24
N ALA A 156 -1.84 7.29 -33.89
CA ALA A 156 -2.57 7.15 -35.15
C ALA A 156 -4.08 7.37 -34.94
N GLU A 157 -4.64 6.87 -33.85
CA GLU A 157 -6.04 7.05 -33.50
C GLU A 157 -6.38 8.51 -33.17
N PHE A 158 -5.54 9.19 -32.39
CA PHE A 158 -5.68 10.62 -32.12
C PHE A 158 -5.73 11.45 -33.41
N LYS A 159 -4.86 11.13 -34.38
CA LYS A 159 -4.86 11.79 -35.71
C LYS A 159 -6.15 11.52 -36.49
N LYS A 160 -6.66 10.27 -36.49
CA LYS A 160 -7.93 9.92 -37.15
C LYS A 160 -9.11 10.67 -36.56
N GLN A 161 -9.09 10.92 -35.26
CA GLN A 161 -10.16 11.58 -34.53
C GLN A 161 -10.00 13.12 -34.51
N GLY A 162 -9.37 13.70 -35.53
CA GLY A 162 -9.29 15.15 -35.70
C GLY A 162 -8.18 15.85 -34.92
N SER A 163 -7.34 15.12 -34.18
CA SER A 163 -6.28 15.68 -33.32
C SER A 163 -6.79 16.66 -32.25
N GLU A 164 -8.01 16.43 -31.76
CA GLU A 164 -8.63 17.24 -30.70
C GLU A 164 -8.34 16.63 -29.32
N ILE A 165 -7.48 17.33 -28.56
CA ILE A 165 -7.77 17.86 -27.22
C ILE A 165 -8.95 17.24 -26.47
N TYR A 166 -10.04 17.99 -26.55
CA TYR A 166 -11.26 17.81 -25.80
C TYR A 166 -12.34 17.47 -26.80
N ARG A 167 -13.03 16.35 -26.56
CA ARG A 167 -14.16 15.92 -27.40
C ARG A 167 -15.45 16.35 -26.73
N GLU A 168 -16.43 16.75 -27.53
CA GLU A 168 -17.80 16.84 -27.04
C GLU A 168 -18.27 15.42 -26.63
N ALA A 169 -18.81 15.33 -25.42
CA ALA A 169 -19.21 14.06 -24.80
C ALA A 169 -20.45 13.43 -25.44
#